data_AF-A0A0F9LKF6-F1
#
_entry.id   AF-A0A0F9LKF6-F1
#
_cell.length_a   1.000
_cell.length_b   1.000
_cell.length_c   1.000
_cell.angle_alpha   90.00
_cell.angle_beta   90.00
_cell.angle_gamma   90.00
#
_symmetry.space_group_name_H-M   'P 1'
#
loop_
_entity.id
_entity.type
_entity.pdbx_description
1 polymer ?
#
loop_
_entity_poly.entity_id
_entity_poly.type
_entity_poly.pdbx_seq_one_letter_code
_entity_poly.pdbx_strand_id
1 'polypeptide(L)'
;MPKVAYIRKRFSPAVQAAIDQAGEIIDTYRAQGFVLTLRQLYYQFVSRGLLANRDRNYKNLGNWISDARLAGLIDWYSIEDRGRNL
;
A
#
# COMPACT_ATOMS: atom_id res chain seq x y z
N MET A 1 -4.56 5.79 12.69
CA MET A 1 -5.51 6.93 12.61
C MET A 1 -6.78 6.42 11.91
N PRO A 2 -7.95 7.02 12.13
CA PRO A 2 -9.09 6.73 11.29
C PRO A 2 -8.78 7.09 9.83
N LYS A 3 -9.37 6.34 8.89
CA LYS A 3 -9.28 6.59 7.44
C LYS A 3 -9.98 7.92 7.13
N VAL A 4 -9.21 9.00 7.03
CA VAL A 4 -9.73 10.34 6.70
C VAL A 4 -9.40 10.66 5.25
N ALA A 5 -10.42 11.00 4.46
CA ALA A 5 -10.26 11.47 3.10
C ALA A 5 -9.94 12.97 3.11
N TYR A 6 -8.68 13.31 2.82
CA TYR A 6 -8.21 14.68 2.67
C TYR A 6 -8.44 15.21 1.25
N ILE A 7 -8.42 14.31 0.26
CA ILE A 7 -8.68 14.64 -1.14
C ILE A 7 -9.70 13.67 -1.74
N ARG A 8 -10.48 14.15 -2.71
CA ARG A 8 -11.23 13.27 -3.61
C ARG A 8 -10.36 12.95 -4.82
N LYS A 9 -9.95 11.68 -4.95
CA LYS A 9 -9.14 11.20 -6.08
C LYS A 9 -9.83 10.03 -6.75
N ARG A 10 -9.86 10.04 -8.09
CA ARG A 10 -10.33 8.91 -8.89
C ARG A 10 -9.14 8.06 -9.29
N PHE A 11 -9.23 6.76 -9.04
CA PHE A 11 -8.26 5.76 -9.47
C PHE A 11 -8.79 5.03 -10.70
N SER A 12 -7.89 4.58 -11.57
CA SER A 12 -8.30 3.64 -12.62
C SER A 12 -8.72 2.31 -11.98
N PRO A 13 -9.55 1.48 -12.63
CA PRO A 13 -9.98 0.20 -12.08
C PRO A 13 -8.81 -0.70 -11.65
N ALA A 14 -7.74 -0.73 -12.44
CA ALA A 14 -6.53 -1.50 -12.12
C ALA A 14 -5.80 -0.98 -10.87
N VAL A 15 -5.71 0.34 -10.71
CA VAL A 15 -5.07 0.95 -9.53
C VAL A 15 -5.95 0.77 -8.28
N GLN A 16 -7.27 0.89 -8.43
CA GLN A 16 -8.21 0.64 -7.33
C GLN A 16 -8.08 -0.79 -6.84
N ALA A 17 -8.07 -1.78 -7.74
CA ALA A 17 -7.87 -3.19 -7.38
C ALA A 17 -6.53 -3.42 -6.65
N ALA A 18 -5.46 -2.74 -7.08
CA ALA A 18 -4.17 -2.83 -6.39
C ALA A 18 -4.22 -2.19 -4.98
N ILE A 19 -4.94 -1.09 -4.79
CA ILE A 19 -5.14 -0.45 -3.48
C ILE A 19 -5.94 -1.35 -2.56
N ASP A 20 -7.03 -1.94 -3.06
CA ASP A 20 -7.89 -2.84 -2.28
C ASP A 20 -7.10 -4.08 -1.84
N GLN A 21 -6.35 -4.67 -2.77
CA GLN A 21 -5.48 -5.81 -2.48
C GLN A 21 -4.38 -5.48 -1.47
N ALA A 22 -3.83 -4.25 -1.53
CA ALA A 22 -2.87 -3.78 -0.53
C ALA A 22 -3.51 -3.68 0.86
N GLY A 23 -4.74 -3.16 0.94
CA GLY A 23 -5.53 -3.10 2.17
C GLY A 23 -5.71 -4.49 2.79
N GLU A 24 -6.15 -5.47 2.00
CA GLU A 24 -6.34 -6.85 2.46
C GLU A 24 -5.05 -7.48 2.98
N ILE A 25 -3.93 -7.29 2.27
CA ILE A 25 -2.63 -7.81 2.69
C ILE A 25 -2.24 -7.18 4.02
N ILE A 26 -2.35 -5.86 4.14
CA ILE A 26 -2.00 -5.15 5.37
C ILE A 26 -2.87 -5.63 6.54
N ASP A 27 -4.18 -5.74 6.35
CA ASP A 27 -5.10 -6.16 7.41
C ASP A 27 -4.84 -7.61 7.83
N THR A 28 -4.47 -8.49 6.88
CA THR A 28 -4.08 -9.88 7.15
C THR A 28 -2.86 -9.96 8.06
N TYR A 29 -1.80 -9.19 7.77
CA TYR A 29 -0.58 -9.19 8.58
C TYR A 29 -0.79 -8.45 9.91
N ARG A 30 -1.58 -7.38 9.91
CA ARG A 30 -1.96 -6.64 11.13
C ARG A 30 -2.72 -7.53 12.10
N ALA A 31 -3.63 -8.38 11.60
CA ALA A 31 -4.36 -9.36 12.42
C ALA A 31 -3.43 -10.40 13.08
N GLN A 32 -2.24 -10.62 12.52
CA GLN A 32 -1.20 -11.49 13.10
C GLN A 32 -0.22 -10.75 14.00
N GLY A 33 -0.43 -9.44 14.25
CA GLY A 33 0.45 -8.61 15.05
C GLY A 33 1.67 -8.05 14.31
N PHE A 34 1.69 -8.14 12.97
CA PHE A 34 2.77 -7.60 12.14
C PHE A 34 2.37 -6.30 11.46
N VAL A 35 3.26 -5.30 11.49
CA VAL A 35 3.13 -4.09 10.67
C VAL A 35 4.15 -4.16 9.55
N LEU A 36 3.66 -4.10 8.31
CA LEU A 36 4.52 -4.19 7.13
C LEU A 36 5.20 -2.85 6.84
N THR A 37 6.36 -2.90 6.19
CA THR A 37 6.95 -1.77 5.47
C THR A 37 6.44 -1.69 4.04
N LEU A 38 6.65 -0.56 3.34
CA LEU A 38 6.31 -0.45 1.91
C LEU A 38 7.04 -1.51 1.06
N ARG A 39 8.30 -1.82 1.39
CA ARG A 39 9.09 -2.86 0.70
C ARG A 39 8.55 -4.26 0.97
N GLN A 40 8.16 -4.56 2.21
CA GLN A 40 7.54 -5.84 2.53
C GLN A 40 6.19 -6.00 1.83
N LEU A 41 5.35 -4.95 1.82
CA LEU A 41 4.10 -4.94 1.06
C LEU A 41 4.36 -5.19 -0.43
N TYR A 42 5.34 -4.52 -1.02
CA TYR A 42 5.72 -4.77 -2.41
C TYR A 42 6.11 -6.24 -2.66
N TYR A 43 6.87 -6.85 -1.76
CA TYR A 43 7.21 -8.27 -1.90
C TYR A 43 6.01 -9.20 -1.75
N GLN A 44 4.97 -8.84 -0.99
CA GLN A 44 3.72 -9.58 -1.00
C GLN A 44 3.02 -9.54 -2.36
N PHE A 45 3.10 -8.41 -3.08
CA PHE A 45 2.58 -8.35 -4.46
C PHE A 45 3.38 -9.22 -5.42
N VAL A 46 4.72 -9.20 -5.30
CA VAL A 46 5.58 -10.02 -6.15
C VAL A 46 5.38 -11.51 -5.90
N SER A 47 5.35 -11.95 -4.64
CA SER A 47 5.20 -13.37 -4.28
C SER A 47 3.84 -13.94 -4.68
N ARG A 48 2.80 -13.09 -4.76
CA ARG A 48 1.45 -13.44 -5.21
C ARG A 48 1.25 -13.30 -6.72
N GLY A 49 2.29 -12.90 -7.48
CA GLY A 49 2.20 -12.69 -8.92
C GLY A 49 1.38 -11.47 -9.35
N LEU A 50 1.08 -10.56 -8.42
CA LEU A 50 0.27 -9.35 -8.67
C LEU A 50 1.09 -8.23 -9.33
N LEU A 51 2.39 -8.19 -9.09
CA LEU A 51 3.34 -7.28 -9.75
C LEU A 51 4.61 -8.04 -10.13
N ALA A 52 5.17 -7.73 -11.29
CA ALA A 52 6.52 -8.19 -11.63
C ALA A 52 7.56 -7.50 -10.73
N ASN A 53 8.65 -8.21 -10.41
CA ASN A 53 9.75 -7.63 -9.65
C ASN A 53 10.55 -6.63 -10.49
N ARG A 54 10.12 -5.36 -10.51
CA ARG A 54 10.72 -4.26 -11.28
C ARG A 54 10.65 -2.96 -10.47
N ASP A 55 11.70 -2.15 -10.54
CA ASP A 55 11.78 -0.86 -9.82
C ASP A 55 10.61 0.08 -10.12
N ARG A 56 10.13 0.08 -11.37
CA ARG A 56 8.95 0.87 -11.77
C ARG A 56 7.70 0.45 -10.99
N ASN A 57 7.50 -0.84 -10.77
CA ASN A 57 6.35 -1.36 -10.03
C ASN A 57 6.45 -1.00 -8.54
N TYR A 58 7.65 -1.03 -7.97
CA TYR A 58 7.88 -0.56 -6.61
C TYR A 58 7.53 0.92 -6.45
N LYS A 59 8.01 1.78 -7.35
CA LYS A 59 7.70 3.23 -7.35
C LYS A 59 6.20 3.48 -7.53
N ASN A 60 5.56 2.77 -8.45
CA ASN A 60 4.12 2.88 -8.68
C ASN A 60 3.33 2.52 -7.43
N LEU A 61 3.66 1.39 -6.78
CA LEU A 61 3.00 0.98 -5.54
C LEU A 61 3.17 2.05 -4.46
N GLY A 62 4.37 2.60 -4.28
CA GLY A 62 4.61 3.70 -3.35
C GLY A 62 3.72 4.93 -3.59
N ASN A 63 3.56 5.33 -4.86
CA ASN A 63 2.68 6.42 -5.24
C ASN A 63 1.21 6.09 -4.97
N TRP A 64 0.75 4.89 -5.33
CA TRP A 64 -0.62 4.46 -5.10
C TRP A 64 -0.98 4.41 -3.62
N ILE A 65 -0.10 3.90 -2.76
CA ILE A 65 -0.31 3.89 -1.31
C ILE A 65 -0.37 5.33 -0.76
N SER A 66 0.48 6.23 -1.24
CA SER A 66 0.48 7.63 -0.80
C SER A 66 -0.82 8.34 -1.20
N ASP A 67 -1.27 8.13 -2.43
CA ASP A 67 -2.53 8.67 -2.93
C ASP A 67 -3.74 8.07 -2.20
N ALA A 68 -3.73 6.77 -1.94
CA ALA A 68 -4.77 6.06 -1.21
C ALA A 68 -4.91 6.57 0.23
N ARG A 69 -3.79 6.90 0.90
CA ARG A 69 -3.81 7.52 2.23
C ARG A 69 -4.46 8.89 2.22
N LEU A 70 -4.11 9.73 1.25
CA LEU A 70 -4.74 11.05 1.08
C LEU A 70 -6.23 10.93 0.76
N ALA A 71 -6.62 9.91 0.00
CA ALA A 71 -8.01 9.62 -0.34
C ALA A 71 -8.79 8.91 0.79
N GLY A 72 -8.16 8.60 1.93
CA GLY A 72 -8.81 7.91 3.04
C GLY A 72 -9.12 6.43 2.77
N LEU A 73 -8.43 5.78 1.84
CA LEU A 73 -8.62 4.36 1.53
C LEU A 73 -7.72 3.45 2.38
N ILE A 74 -6.53 3.95 2.73
CA ILE A 74 -5.52 3.27 3.54
C ILE A 74 -5.18 4.12 4.77
N ASP A 75 -5.04 3.49 5.95
CA ASP A 75 -4.63 4.18 7.18
C ASP A 75 -3.16 4.65 7.10
N TRP A 76 -2.88 5.83 7.65
CA TRP A 76 -1.53 6.40 7.67
C TRP A 76 -0.52 5.51 8.39
N TYR A 77 -0.96 4.78 9.42
CA TYR A 77 -0.13 3.90 10.23
C TYR A 77 -0.27 2.42 9.85
N SER A 78 -0.84 2.14 8.67
CA SER A 78 -1.06 0.77 8.19
C SER A 78 0.24 0.10 7.75
N ILE A 79 1.24 0.89 7.36
CA ILE A 79 2.59 0.44 7.05
C ILE A 79 3.62 1.37 7.70
N GLU A 80 4.75 0.81 8.10
CA GLU A 80 5.88 1.52 8.67
C GLU A 80 6.87 1.96 7.59
N ASP A 81 7.39 3.17 7.76
CA ASP A 81 8.40 3.72 6.88
C ASP A 81 9.81 3.47 7.43
N ARG A 82 10.26 2.21 7.37
CA ARG A 82 11.62 1.84 7.72
C ARG A 82 12.52 2.08 6.51
N GLY A 83 13.17 3.24 6.43
CA GLY A 83 14.22 3.48 5.43
C GLY A 83 14.40 4.90 4.88
N ARG A 84 13.67 5.92 5.37
CA ARG A 84 13.91 7.31 4.93
C ARG A 84 15.12 8.01 5.56
N ASN A 85 15.84 7.36 6.47
CA ASN A 85 16.96 7.94 7.23
C ASN A 85 18.35 7.34 6.91
N LEU A 86 18.56 6.81 5.69
CA LEU A 86 19.87 6.37 5.22
C LEU A 86 20.27 7.14 3.96
#